data_AF-A0A094GFL6-F1
#
_entry.id   AF-A0A094GFL6-F1
#
_cell.length_a   1.000
_cell.length_b   1.000
_cell.length_c   1.000
_cell.angle_alpha   90.00
_cell.angle_beta   90.00
_cell.angle_gamma   90.00
#
_symmetry.space_group_name_H-M   'P 1'
#
loop_
_entity.id
_entity.type
_entity.pdbx_description
1 polymer ?
#
loop_
_entity_poly.entity_id
_entity_poly.type
_entity_poly.pdbx_seq_one_letter_code
_entity_poly.pdbx_strand_id
1 'polypeptide(L)'
;MAFGILQSRNPSPPGTSLLEALDSSDERAGVILVPQPSNSPYDPLNWSRLRKEMIFVTIVFGSILTGVIGPVLVPGFTIVAGEFGVGFTQISLLNGSLIMGLGVSNYVCAALAPIYGKRPIYLFTTVLFVVSCIWAAASQSYKSLLISRVFQGLSMGGFFGLSGTITINDIWFVHERGLRVGLWNMAGIASTNIAPIISGYLIVDLGWRWSFWILAISFAVVLVFVIIFMP
;
A
#
# COMPACT_ATOMS: atom_id res chain seq x y z
N MET A 1 -29.02 35.42 -22.04
CA MET A 1 -27.70 35.40 -21.37
C MET A 1 -27.90 35.40 -19.86
N ALA A 2 -27.89 34.25 -19.18
CA ALA A 2 -27.92 34.22 -17.70
C ALA A 2 -27.40 32.94 -17.01
N PHE A 3 -27.33 31.78 -17.68
CA PHE A 3 -26.71 30.59 -17.08
C PHE A 3 -25.72 29.98 -18.08
N GLY A 4 -24.43 30.20 -17.80
CA GLY A 4 -23.28 29.76 -18.59
C GLY A 4 -23.08 28.24 -18.53
N ILE A 5 -24.01 27.48 -19.09
CA ILE A 5 -23.77 26.09 -19.44
C ILE A 5 -23.04 26.11 -20.77
N LEU A 6 -21.72 25.93 -20.73
CA LEU A 6 -20.93 25.63 -21.90
C LEU A 6 -21.52 24.34 -22.51
N GLN A 7 -22.12 24.43 -23.70
CA GLN A 7 -22.43 23.27 -24.51
C GLN A 7 -21.12 22.47 -24.68
N SER A 8 -21.03 21.30 -24.07
CA SER A 8 -19.86 20.45 -24.23
C SER A 8 -19.77 20.07 -25.70
N ARG A 9 -18.69 20.51 -26.36
CA ARG A 9 -18.40 20.17 -27.76
C ARG A 9 -18.18 18.66 -27.96
N ASN A 10 -18.07 17.90 -26.86
CA ASN A 10 -18.09 16.45 -26.84
C ASN A 10 -19.47 15.92 -26.44
N PRO A 11 -20.01 14.90 -27.14
CA PRO A 11 -21.29 14.26 -26.82
C PRO A 11 -21.24 13.43 -25.52
N SER A 12 -20.07 13.27 -24.92
CA SER A 12 -19.83 12.45 -23.74
C SER A 12 -19.84 13.30 -22.47
N PRO A 13 -20.47 12.86 -21.37
CA PRO A 13 -20.40 13.55 -20.08
C PRO A 13 -18.94 13.75 -19.65
N PRO A 14 -18.58 14.89 -19.02
CA PRO A 14 -17.23 15.10 -18.51
C PRO A 14 -16.83 13.96 -17.55
N GLY A 15 -15.69 13.32 -17.82
CA GLY A 15 -15.19 12.16 -17.07
C GLY A 15 -15.49 10.79 -17.69
N THR A 16 -16.22 10.73 -18.81
CA THR A 16 -16.42 9.48 -19.57
C THR A 16 -15.33 9.31 -20.64
N SER A 17 -14.84 8.08 -20.79
CA SER A 17 -13.90 7.70 -21.85
C SER A 17 -14.50 6.56 -22.66
N LEU A 18 -14.41 6.65 -23.98
CA LEU A 18 -14.99 5.69 -24.90
C LEU A 18 -14.08 4.44 -24.94
N LEU A 19 -14.55 3.31 -24.42
CA LEU A 19 -13.77 2.08 -24.27
C LEU A 19 -13.89 1.14 -25.48
N GLU A 20 -14.94 1.29 -26.29
CA GLU A 20 -15.27 0.40 -27.40
C GLU A 20 -15.77 1.21 -28.59
N ALA A 21 -15.03 1.18 -29.71
CA ALA A 21 -15.41 1.88 -30.93
C ALA A 21 -16.59 1.14 -31.57
N LEU A 22 -17.82 1.66 -31.41
CA LEU A 22 -19.01 1.07 -32.01
C LEU A 22 -19.13 1.28 -33.54
N ASP A 23 -18.20 2.00 -34.18
CA ASP A 23 -18.39 2.46 -35.56
C ASP A 23 -17.08 2.54 -36.37
N SER A 24 -16.39 1.42 -36.55
CA SER A 24 -15.38 1.29 -37.60
C SER A 24 -15.49 -0.07 -38.28
N SER A 25 -15.67 -0.03 -39.60
CA SER A 25 -15.70 -1.15 -40.56
C SER A 25 -14.36 -1.90 -40.67
N ASP A 26 -13.80 -2.27 -39.54
CA ASP A 26 -12.57 -3.05 -39.40
C ASP A 26 -12.86 -4.09 -38.32
N GLU A 27 -12.92 -5.38 -38.67
CA GLU A 27 -13.12 -6.53 -37.76
C GLU A 27 -11.97 -6.69 -36.71
N ARG A 28 -11.09 -5.69 -36.63
CA ARG A 28 -10.01 -5.53 -35.64
C ARG A 28 -10.23 -4.31 -34.73
N ALA A 29 -11.46 -3.83 -34.59
CA ALA A 29 -11.83 -2.79 -33.64
C ALA A 29 -11.70 -3.28 -32.19
N GLY A 30 -10.45 -3.47 -31.76
CA GLY A 30 -10.10 -3.81 -30.38
C GLY A 30 -10.38 -2.64 -29.44
N VAL A 31 -10.62 -2.97 -28.17
CA VAL A 31 -10.79 -2.06 -27.04
C VAL A 31 -9.88 -0.83 -27.17
N ILE A 32 -10.46 0.38 -27.13
CA ILE A 32 -9.70 1.62 -27.19
C ILE A 32 -8.86 1.72 -25.91
N LEU A 33 -7.54 1.69 -26.08
CA LEU A 33 -6.60 1.81 -24.98
C LEU A 33 -6.53 3.27 -24.53
N VAL A 34 -7.03 3.54 -23.33
CA VAL A 34 -6.92 4.83 -22.64
C VAL A 34 -6.05 4.59 -21.40
N PRO A 35 -4.89 5.28 -21.25
CA PRO A 35 -4.25 6.23 -22.16
C PRO A 35 -3.74 5.55 -23.44
N GLN A 36 -3.60 6.30 -24.53
CA GLN A 36 -2.95 5.76 -25.72
C GLN A 36 -1.47 5.48 -25.42
N PRO A 37 -0.96 4.26 -25.70
CA PRO A 37 0.43 3.92 -25.42
C PRO A 37 1.35 4.83 -26.23
N SER A 38 2.35 5.43 -25.57
CA SER A 38 3.36 6.21 -26.28
C SER A 38 4.38 5.27 -26.93
N ASN A 39 5.05 5.68 -28.00
CA ASN A 39 6.09 4.89 -28.65
C ASN A 39 7.42 4.86 -27.88
N SER A 40 7.46 5.36 -26.64
CA SER A 40 8.67 5.38 -25.80
C SER A 40 8.91 3.99 -25.17
N PRO A 41 10.13 3.42 -25.26
CA PRO A 41 10.49 2.18 -24.57
C PRO A 41 10.41 2.26 -23.03
N TYR A 42 10.40 3.48 -22.49
CA TYR A 42 10.28 3.73 -21.04
C TYR A 42 8.84 3.88 -20.57
N ASP A 43 7.87 3.76 -21.47
CA ASP A 43 6.45 3.80 -21.10
C ASP A 43 6.07 2.52 -20.32
N PRO A 44 5.62 2.63 -19.05
CA PRO A 44 5.13 1.48 -18.28
C PRO A 44 3.99 0.74 -18.97
N LEU A 45 3.27 1.37 -19.90
CA LEU A 45 2.22 0.74 -20.69
C LEU A 45 2.76 -0.30 -21.68
N ASN A 46 4.01 -0.18 -22.14
CA ASN A 46 4.60 -1.08 -23.14
C ASN A 46 5.44 -2.24 -22.56
N TRP A 47 5.56 -2.34 -21.23
CA TRP A 47 6.34 -3.42 -20.61
C TRP A 47 5.71 -4.80 -20.83
N SER A 48 6.58 -5.82 -20.85
CA SER A 48 6.15 -7.21 -20.95
C SER A 48 5.18 -7.57 -19.82
N ARG A 49 4.15 -8.37 -20.14
CA ARG A 49 3.10 -8.78 -19.17
C ARG A 49 3.70 -9.37 -17.90
N LEU A 50 4.74 -10.20 -18.03
CA LEU A 50 5.45 -10.78 -16.89
C LEU A 50 6.06 -9.72 -15.96
N ARG A 51 6.65 -8.66 -16.51
CA ARG A 51 7.21 -7.56 -15.70
C ARG A 51 6.12 -6.81 -14.96
N LYS A 52 4.98 -6.54 -15.61
CA LYS A 52 3.82 -5.88 -14.98
C LYS A 52 3.26 -6.71 -13.83
N GLU A 53 3.09 -8.03 -14.03
CA GLU A 53 2.60 -8.93 -12.97
C GLU A 53 3.58 -9.04 -11.80
N MET A 54 4.91 -9.12 -12.04
CA MET A 54 5.88 -9.16 -10.93
C MET A 54 5.87 -7.88 -10.09
N ILE A 55 5.70 -6.72 -10.72
CA ILE A 55 5.52 -5.45 -10.01
C ILE A 55 4.21 -5.46 -9.22
N PHE A 56 3.11 -5.95 -9.81
CA PHE A 56 1.82 -6.09 -9.14
C PHE A 56 1.91 -6.96 -7.89
N VAL A 57 2.50 -8.15 -8.01
CA VAL A 57 2.66 -9.10 -6.91
C VAL A 57 3.51 -8.49 -5.79
N THR A 58 4.59 -7.79 -6.13
CA THR A 58 5.45 -7.11 -5.14
C THR A 58 4.67 -6.04 -4.37
N ILE A 59 3.87 -5.24 -5.08
CA ILE A 59 2.99 -4.21 -4.50
C ILE A 59 1.96 -4.85 -3.58
N VAL A 60 1.23 -5.85 -4.05
CA VAL A 60 0.18 -6.53 -3.30
C VAL A 60 0.78 -7.19 -2.05
N PHE A 61 1.93 -7.84 -2.17
CA PHE A 61 2.62 -8.47 -1.04
C PHE A 61 3.06 -7.42 -0.01
N GLY A 62 3.65 -6.30 -0.42
CA GLY A 62 3.98 -5.18 0.47
C GLY A 62 2.76 -4.57 1.15
N SER A 63 1.64 -4.43 0.44
CA SER A 63 0.37 -3.95 1.00
C SER A 63 -0.25 -4.91 2.00
N ILE A 64 -0.17 -6.23 1.75
CA ILE A 64 -0.60 -7.27 2.71
C ILE A 64 0.19 -7.14 4.01
N LEU A 65 1.52 -7.08 3.94
CA LEU A 65 2.36 -6.96 5.14
C LEU A 65 2.10 -5.64 5.89
N THR A 66 1.82 -4.56 5.15
CA THR A 66 1.41 -3.28 5.73
C THR A 66 0.06 -3.40 6.43
N GLY A 67 -0.90 -4.15 5.87
CA GLY A 67 -2.18 -4.42 6.52
C GLY A 67 -2.05 -5.23 7.81
N VAL A 68 -1.07 -6.14 7.89
CA VAL A 68 -0.86 -7.00 9.07
C VAL A 68 -0.40 -6.22 10.30
N ILE A 69 0.42 -5.17 10.16
CA ILE A 69 1.10 -4.54 11.30
C ILE A 69 0.16 -3.77 12.26
N GLY A 70 -0.98 -3.29 11.75
CA GLY A 70 -2.01 -2.65 12.57
C GLY A 70 -2.58 -3.63 13.61
N PRO A 71 -3.26 -4.70 13.17
CA PRO A 71 -3.89 -5.67 14.08
C PRO A 71 -2.93 -6.65 14.76
N VAL A 72 -1.65 -6.74 14.37
CA VAL A 72 -0.71 -7.77 14.88
C VAL A 72 -0.64 -7.85 16.40
N LEU A 73 -0.75 -6.72 17.10
CA LEU A 73 -0.57 -6.66 18.57
C LEU A 73 -1.88 -6.77 19.34
N VAL A 74 -3.03 -6.61 18.66
CA VAL A 74 -4.36 -6.65 19.28
C VAL A 74 -4.56 -7.88 20.18
N PRO A 75 -4.25 -9.13 19.74
CA PRO A 75 -4.42 -10.30 20.61
C PRO A 75 -3.45 -10.33 21.81
N GLY A 76 -2.34 -9.59 21.76
CA GLY A 76 -1.34 -9.51 22.82
C GLY A 76 -1.49 -8.32 23.78
N PHE A 77 -2.54 -7.50 23.65
CA PHE A 77 -2.68 -6.29 24.46
C PHE A 77 -2.67 -6.55 25.96
N THR A 78 -3.30 -7.63 26.43
CA THR A 78 -3.31 -7.99 27.86
C THR A 78 -1.94 -8.41 28.36
N ILE A 79 -1.16 -9.12 27.54
CA ILE A 79 0.20 -9.56 27.86
C ILE A 79 1.14 -8.36 27.94
N VAL A 80 1.07 -7.47 26.94
CA VAL A 80 1.85 -6.22 26.89
C VAL A 80 1.47 -5.30 28.06
N ALA A 81 0.19 -5.28 28.47
CA ALA A 81 -0.26 -4.55 29.66
C ALA A 81 0.44 -5.03 30.92
N GLY A 82 0.47 -6.35 31.10
CA GLY A 82 1.09 -7.01 32.25
C GLY A 82 2.61 -6.79 32.29
N GLU A 83 3.30 -6.88 31.15
CA GLU A 83 4.76 -6.70 31.09
C GLU A 83 5.20 -5.27 31.42
N PHE A 84 4.47 -4.26 30.93
CA PHE A 84 4.82 -2.86 31.17
C PHE A 84 4.11 -2.22 32.37
N GLY A 85 3.16 -2.92 33.01
CA GLY A 85 2.38 -2.39 34.12
C GLY A 85 1.55 -1.15 33.75
N VAL A 86 1.11 -1.05 32.48
CA VAL A 86 0.40 0.11 31.93
C VAL A 86 -1.10 -0.15 31.78
N GLY A 87 -1.89 0.93 31.90
CA GLY A 87 -3.34 0.84 31.75
C GLY A 87 -3.77 0.53 30.31
N PHE A 88 -4.97 -0.03 30.14
CA PHE A 88 -5.52 -0.39 28.82
C PHE A 88 -5.62 0.78 27.83
N THR A 89 -5.90 1.99 28.35
CA THR A 89 -5.91 3.23 27.57
C THR A 89 -4.56 3.51 26.90
N GLN A 90 -3.45 3.26 27.60
CA GLN A 90 -2.10 3.48 27.08
C GLN A 90 -1.80 2.47 25.94
N ILE A 91 -2.20 1.23 26.08
CA ILE A 91 -1.98 0.22 25.04
C ILE A 91 -2.82 0.52 23.79
N SER A 92 -4.05 0.99 23.98
CA SER A 92 -4.88 1.46 22.88
C SER A 92 -4.25 2.65 22.14
N LEU A 93 -3.53 3.53 22.85
CA LEU A 93 -2.76 4.61 22.25
C LEU A 93 -1.60 4.12 21.36
N LEU A 94 -1.04 2.92 21.59
CA LEU A 94 -0.01 2.35 20.70
C LEU A 94 -0.56 2.08 19.30
N ASN A 95 -1.81 1.60 19.20
CA ASN A 95 -2.46 1.39 17.91
C ASN A 95 -2.96 2.72 17.33
N GLY A 96 -3.50 3.61 18.17
CA GLY A 96 -3.92 4.94 17.74
C GLY A 96 -2.78 5.77 17.14
N SER A 97 -1.58 5.72 17.74
CA SER A 97 -0.41 6.45 17.26
C SER A 97 0.10 5.92 15.92
N LEU A 98 -0.02 4.61 15.67
CA LEU A 98 0.26 3.99 14.37
C LEU A 98 -0.70 4.49 13.30
N ILE A 99 -2.01 4.51 13.57
CA ILE A 99 -3.02 4.99 12.61
C ILE A 99 -2.84 6.48 12.33
N MET A 100 -2.51 7.27 13.35
CA MET A 100 -2.19 8.69 13.19
C MET A 100 -0.98 8.89 12.26
N GLY A 101 0.10 8.11 12.46
CA GLY A 101 1.27 8.13 11.59
C GLY A 101 0.95 7.72 10.16
N LEU A 102 0.12 6.70 9.97
CA LEU A 102 -0.36 6.26 8.66
C LEU A 102 -1.09 7.39 7.92
N GLY A 103 -2.01 8.08 8.60
CA GLY A 103 -2.75 9.20 8.03
C GLY A 103 -1.82 10.29 7.49
N VAL A 104 -0.89 10.77 8.32
CA VAL A 104 0.07 11.82 7.94
C VAL A 104 0.96 11.36 6.78
N SER A 105 1.51 10.14 6.88
CA SER A 105 2.40 9.62 5.84
C SER A 105 1.71 9.42 4.50
N ASN A 106 0.44 9.00 4.49
CA ASN A 106 -0.31 8.82 3.26
C ASN A 106 -0.44 10.13 2.47
N TYR A 107 -0.75 11.24 3.14
CA TYR A 107 -0.82 12.56 2.50
C TYR A 107 0.55 13.01 1.97
N VAL A 108 1.60 12.82 2.76
CA VAL A 108 2.97 13.21 2.37
C VAL A 108 3.45 12.38 1.18
N CYS A 109 3.27 11.06 1.20
CA CYS A 109 3.67 10.18 0.11
C CYS A 109 2.88 10.47 -1.18
N ALA A 110 1.58 10.76 -1.06
CA ALA A 110 0.75 11.14 -2.21
C ALA A 110 1.23 12.45 -2.87
N ALA A 111 1.66 13.44 -2.07
CA ALA A 111 2.18 14.71 -2.58
C ALA A 111 3.60 14.58 -3.16
N LEU A 112 4.46 13.74 -2.56
CA LEU A 112 5.85 13.58 -2.99
C LEU A 112 6.00 12.72 -4.25
N ALA A 113 5.09 11.80 -4.49
CA ALA A 113 5.22 10.83 -5.58
C ALA A 113 5.26 11.40 -7.00
N PRO A 114 4.48 12.42 -7.35
CA PRO A 114 4.60 13.08 -8.65
C PRO A 114 5.90 13.88 -8.80
N ILE A 115 6.49 14.35 -7.70
CA ILE A 115 7.65 15.26 -7.71
C ILE A 115 8.98 14.49 -7.77
N TYR A 116 9.15 13.54 -6.86
CA TYR A 116 10.42 12.81 -6.67
C TYR A 116 10.44 11.45 -7.37
N GLY A 117 9.32 11.04 -7.95
CA GLY A 117 9.14 9.70 -8.51
C GLY A 117 8.84 8.66 -7.42
N LYS A 118 8.36 7.50 -7.88
CA LYS A 118 7.78 6.50 -6.98
C LYS A 118 8.84 5.62 -6.30
N ARG A 119 9.87 5.20 -7.05
CA ARG A 119 10.93 4.32 -6.56
C ARG A 119 11.64 4.79 -5.29
N PRO A 120 12.14 6.05 -5.19
CA PRO A 120 12.81 6.49 -3.98
C PRO A 120 11.87 6.52 -2.76
N ILE A 121 10.58 6.79 -2.98
CA ILE A 121 9.57 6.78 -1.91
C ILE A 121 9.37 5.36 -1.39
N TYR A 122 9.17 4.37 -2.26
CA TYR A 122 9.05 2.98 -1.81
C TYR A 122 10.29 2.50 -1.08
N LEU A 123 11.49 2.79 -1.59
CA LEU A 123 12.73 2.40 -0.92
C LEU A 123 12.83 3.04 0.46
N PHE A 124 12.59 4.35 0.56
CA PHE A 124 12.63 5.07 1.84
C PHE A 124 11.61 4.52 2.83
N THR A 125 10.36 4.35 2.42
CA THR A 125 9.31 3.83 3.30
C THR A 125 9.57 2.39 3.73
N THR A 126 10.14 1.55 2.84
CA THR A 126 10.47 0.16 3.19
C THR A 126 11.61 0.09 4.19
N VAL A 127 12.67 0.89 4.00
CA VAL A 127 13.80 0.97 4.94
C VAL A 127 13.31 1.46 6.30
N LEU A 128 12.52 2.54 6.31
CA LEU A 128 11.91 3.08 7.53
C LEU A 128 11.06 2.02 8.24
N PHE A 129 10.34 1.19 7.48
CA PHE A 129 9.52 0.11 8.02
C PHE A 129 10.36 -0.97 8.69
N VAL A 130 11.41 -1.46 8.02
CA VAL A 130 12.29 -2.50 8.56
C VAL A 130 12.96 -2.00 9.85
N VAL A 131 13.51 -0.79 9.84
CA VAL A 131 14.15 -0.17 11.01
C VAL A 131 13.16 -0.02 12.16
N SER A 132 11.96 0.47 11.89
CA SER A 132 10.94 0.68 12.92
C SER A 132 10.38 -0.63 13.49
N CYS A 133 10.31 -1.71 12.70
CA CYS A 133 9.97 -3.05 13.20
C CYS A 133 11.05 -3.65 14.09
N ILE A 134 12.32 -3.53 13.69
CA ILE A 134 13.46 -3.97 14.51
C ILE A 134 13.48 -3.20 15.83
N TRP A 135 13.24 -1.89 15.79
CA TRP A 135 13.15 -1.07 16.98
C TRP A 135 11.98 -1.48 17.89
N ALA A 136 10.81 -1.76 17.32
CA ALA A 136 9.67 -2.26 18.10
C ALA A 136 9.97 -3.60 18.79
N ALA A 137 10.63 -4.52 18.08
CA ALA A 137 11.00 -5.83 18.60
C ALA A 137 12.04 -5.74 19.74
N ALA A 138 13.01 -4.83 19.61
CA ALA A 138 14.06 -4.60 20.60
C ALA A 138 13.62 -3.68 21.77
N SER A 139 12.41 -3.09 21.71
CA SER A 139 11.97 -2.14 22.71
C SER A 139 11.74 -2.81 24.08
N GLN A 140 12.33 -2.21 25.12
CA GLN A 140 12.17 -2.63 26.53
C GLN A 140 11.37 -1.63 27.38
N SER A 141 10.85 -0.57 26.75
CA SER A 141 10.06 0.46 27.43
C SER A 141 8.83 0.81 26.61
N TYR A 142 7.71 1.02 27.30
CA TYR A 142 6.46 1.47 26.70
C TYR A 142 6.63 2.74 25.83
N LYS A 143 7.42 3.72 26.29
CA LYS A 143 7.67 4.96 25.52
C LYS A 143 8.43 4.67 24.22
N SER A 144 9.42 3.78 24.28
CA SER A 144 10.17 3.35 23.09
C SER A 144 9.26 2.61 22.11
N LEU A 145 8.38 1.75 22.61
CA LEU A 145 7.40 1.05 21.78
C LEU A 145 6.43 2.03 21.12
N LEU A 146 5.93 3.03 21.86
CA LEU A 146 5.05 4.06 21.32
C LEU A 146 5.69 4.87 20.19
N ILE A 147 6.94 5.30 20.37
CA ILE A 147 7.67 6.05 19.33
C ILE A 147 7.89 5.14 18.12
N SER A 148 8.32 3.90 18.32
CA SER A 148 8.50 2.94 17.21
C SER A 148 7.22 2.72 16.42
N ARG A 149 6.04 2.77 17.07
CA ARG A 149 4.73 2.64 16.43
C ARG A 149 4.35 3.84 15.57
N VAL A 150 4.72 5.05 15.99
CA VAL A 150 4.57 6.25 15.16
C VAL A 150 5.41 6.13 13.90
N PHE A 151 6.68 5.72 14.03
CA PHE A 151 7.56 5.52 12.87
C PHE A 151 7.10 4.37 11.96
N GLN A 152 6.54 3.29 12.51
CA GLN A 152 5.88 2.25 11.72
C GLN A 152 4.73 2.85 10.91
N GLY A 153 3.82 3.60 11.55
CA GLY A 153 2.73 4.30 10.88
C GLY A 153 3.23 5.21 9.75
N LEU A 154 4.30 5.97 10.01
CA LEU A 154 4.92 6.83 8.98
C LEU A 154 5.50 6.04 7.80
N SER A 155 5.89 4.78 8.01
CA SER A 155 6.43 3.92 6.97
C SER A 155 5.33 3.29 6.09
N MET A 156 4.09 3.21 6.59
CA MET A 156 2.98 2.52 5.90
C MET A 156 2.43 3.28 4.69
N GLY A 157 2.59 4.62 4.64
CA GLY A 157 1.97 5.46 3.60
C GLY A 157 2.41 5.13 2.17
N GLY A 158 3.64 4.64 1.98
CA GLY A 158 4.13 4.18 0.67
C GLY A 158 3.32 3.01 0.13
N PHE A 159 3.31 1.87 0.84
CA PHE A 159 2.64 0.67 0.33
C PHE A 159 1.12 0.69 0.46
N PHE A 160 0.53 1.51 1.32
CA PHE A 160 -0.92 1.58 1.45
C PHE A 160 -1.53 2.61 0.50
N GLY A 161 -0.91 3.78 0.35
CA GLY A 161 -1.44 4.87 -0.48
C GLY A 161 -0.98 4.81 -1.92
N LEU A 162 0.34 4.89 -2.11
CA LEU A 162 0.97 5.08 -3.42
C LEU A 162 0.75 3.90 -4.37
N SER A 163 0.64 2.71 -3.78
CA SER A 163 0.59 1.45 -4.51
C SER A 163 -0.78 1.22 -5.16
N GLY A 164 -1.86 1.35 -4.39
CA GLY A 164 -3.23 1.15 -4.86
C GLY A 164 -3.71 2.21 -5.85
N THR A 165 -3.29 3.47 -5.68
CA THR A 165 -3.88 4.60 -6.42
C THR A 165 -2.99 5.23 -7.47
N ILE A 166 -1.67 5.15 -7.41
CA ILE A 166 -0.80 5.84 -8.39
C ILE A 166 0.02 4.83 -9.19
N THR A 167 0.41 3.72 -8.58
CA THR A 167 1.24 2.72 -9.27
C THR A 167 0.41 1.83 -10.18
N ILE A 168 -0.75 1.36 -9.73
CA ILE A 168 -1.67 0.57 -10.56
C ILE A 168 -2.24 1.42 -11.73
N ASN A 169 -2.45 2.72 -11.54
CA ASN A 169 -2.97 3.57 -12.62
C ASN A 169 -2.02 3.72 -13.80
N ASP A 170 -0.71 3.68 -13.55
CA ASP A 170 0.28 4.00 -14.57
C ASP A 170 0.72 2.76 -15.36
N ILE A 171 0.43 1.55 -14.85
CA ILE A 171 0.89 0.29 -15.46
C ILE A 171 -0.22 -0.38 -16.29
N TRP A 172 -1.49 -0.19 -15.90
CA TRP A 172 -2.66 -0.83 -16.53
C TRP A 172 -3.60 0.17 -17.19
N PHE A 173 -4.21 -0.26 -18.29
CA PHE A 173 -5.23 0.50 -19.01
C PHE A 173 -6.53 0.58 -18.22
N VAL A 174 -7.37 1.58 -18.53
CA VAL A 174 -8.62 1.87 -17.80
C VAL A 174 -9.55 0.66 -17.68
N HIS A 175 -9.63 -0.20 -18.71
CA HIS A 175 -10.51 -1.38 -18.71
C HIS A 175 -10.04 -2.52 -17.76
N GLU A 176 -8.75 -2.67 -17.52
CA GLU A 176 -8.21 -3.69 -16.60
C GLU A 176 -7.97 -3.16 -15.17
N ARG A 177 -7.83 -1.84 -15.04
CA ARG A 177 -7.48 -1.15 -13.80
C ARG A 177 -8.46 -1.44 -12.67
N GLY A 178 -9.77 -1.47 -12.94
CA GLY A 178 -10.80 -1.69 -11.92
C GLY A 178 -10.66 -3.03 -11.21
N LEU A 179 -10.41 -4.11 -11.97
CA LEU A 179 -10.22 -5.45 -11.43
C LEU A 179 -8.95 -5.51 -10.56
N ARG A 180 -7.86 -4.87 -11.00
CA ARG A 180 -6.58 -4.87 -10.26
C ARG A 180 -6.66 -4.10 -8.94
N VAL A 181 -7.31 -2.94 -8.94
CA VAL A 181 -7.58 -2.18 -7.71
C VAL A 181 -8.48 -2.98 -6.77
N GLY A 182 -9.49 -3.68 -7.32
CA GLY A 182 -10.35 -4.58 -6.56
C GLY A 182 -9.56 -5.71 -5.88
N LEU A 183 -8.69 -6.41 -6.62
CA LEU A 183 -7.83 -7.46 -6.07
C LEU A 183 -6.89 -6.94 -4.98
N TRP A 184 -6.27 -5.78 -5.20
CA TRP A 184 -5.42 -5.14 -4.21
C TRP A 184 -6.19 -4.82 -2.92
N ASN A 185 -7.39 -4.24 -3.03
CA ASN A 185 -8.22 -3.90 -1.87
C ASN A 185 -8.70 -5.15 -1.13
N MET A 186 -9.12 -6.19 -1.87
CA MET A 186 -9.50 -7.48 -1.29
C MET A 186 -8.33 -8.12 -0.51
N ALA A 187 -7.12 -8.08 -1.08
CA ALA A 187 -5.93 -8.57 -0.39
C ALA A 187 -5.63 -7.77 0.88
N GLY A 188 -5.79 -6.43 0.84
CA GLY A 188 -5.65 -5.56 2.00
C GLY A 188 -6.63 -5.92 3.13
N ILE A 189 -7.92 -6.05 2.82
CA ILE A 189 -8.95 -6.40 3.80
C ILE A 189 -8.77 -7.83 4.31
N ALA A 190 -8.43 -8.79 3.45
CA ALA A 190 -8.15 -10.16 3.88
C ALA A 190 -6.96 -10.19 4.86
N SER A 191 -5.91 -9.43 4.58
CA SER A 191 -4.73 -9.37 5.44
C SER A 191 -5.02 -8.87 6.86
N THR A 192 -5.85 -7.82 7.00
CA THR A 192 -6.17 -7.25 8.32
C THR A 192 -7.02 -8.17 9.18
N ASN A 193 -7.86 -9.02 8.55
CA ASN A 193 -8.70 -9.99 9.25
C ASN A 193 -7.94 -11.28 9.62
N ILE A 194 -7.01 -11.73 8.77
CA ILE A 194 -6.22 -12.95 9.03
C ILE A 194 -5.08 -12.68 10.01
N ALA A 195 -4.52 -11.47 10.01
CA ALA A 195 -3.42 -11.06 10.87
C ALA A 195 -3.59 -11.39 12.37
N PRO A 196 -4.69 -11.02 13.06
CA PRO A 196 -4.85 -11.30 14.49
C PRO A 196 -4.99 -12.80 14.80
N ILE A 197 -5.45 -13.61 13.86
CA ILE A 197 -5.53 -15.07 14.03
C ILE A 197 -4.11 -15.64 14.10
N ILE A 198 -3.26 -15.28 13.13
CA ILE A 198 -1.87 -15.76 13.07
C ILE A 198 -1.06 -15.19 14.24
N SER A 199 -1.20 -13.89 14.53
CA SER A 199 -0.42 -13.27 15.60
C SER A 199 -0.85 -13.74 16.98
N GLY A 200 -2.11 -14.12 17.18
CA GLY A 200 -2.58 -14.73 18.43
C GLY A 200 -1.82 -16.01 18.78
N TYR A 201 -1.72 -16.96 17.86
CA TYR A 201 -0.91 -18.18 18.05
C TYR A 201 0.57 -17.85 18.30
N LEU A 202 1.11 -16.93 17.51
CA LEU A 202 2.53 -16.58 17.60
C LEU A 202 2.91 -15.93 18.95
N ILE A 203 2.01 -15.12 19.50
CA ILE A 203 2.20 -14.45 20.78
C ILE A 203 2.18 -15.44 21.94
N VAL A 204 1.36 -16.49 21.87
CA VAL A 204 1.28 -17.53 22.91
C VAL A 204 2.56 -18.37 22.92
N ASP A 205 3.05 -18.79 21.75
CA ASP A 205 4.17 -19.73 21.66
C ASP A 205 5.55 -19.06 21.72
N LEU A 206 5.74 -17.95 21.00
CA LEU A 206 7.03 -17.27 20.85
C LEU A 206 7.08 -15.90 21.53
N GLY A 207 5.93 -15.33 21.90
CA GLY A 207 5.84 -13.99 22.48
C GLY A 207 5.68 -12.87 21.45
N TRP A 208 5.18 -11.72 21.91
CA TRP A 208 4.80 -10.61 21.04
C TRP A 208 5.95 -9.92 20.31
N ARG A 209 7.18 -10.00 20.84
CA ARG A 209 8.38 -9.46 20.20
C ARG A 209 8.71 -10.18 18.89
N TRP A 210 8.49 -11.50 18.84
CA TRP A 210 8.78 -12.30 17.65
C TRP A 210 7.85 -11.98 16.48
N SER A 211 6.62 -11.53 16.75
CA SER A 211 5.71 -11.03 15.71
C SER A 211 6.33 -9.87 14.93
N PHE A 212 7.06 -8.98 15.60
CA PHE A 212 7.75 -7.87 14.95
C PHE A 212 9.01 -8.30 14.19
N TRP A 213 9.76 -9.28 14.70
CA TRP A 213 10.91 -9.84 13.98
C TRP A 213 10.50 -10.49 12.66
N ILE A 214 9.41 -11.27 12.66
CA ILE A 214 8.89 -11.91 11.44
C ILE A 214 8.43 -10.87 10.43
N LEU A 215 7.76 -9.81 10.90
CA LEU A 215 7.38 -8.68 10.04
C LEU A 215 8.60 -7.96 9.46
N ALA A 216 9.64 -7.73 10.26
CA ALA A 216 10.88 -7.11 9.79
C ALA A 216 11.56 -7.94 8.68
N ILE A 217 11.65 -9.26 8.86
CA ILE A 217 12.22 -10.17 7.85
C ILE A 217 11.37 -10.15 6.57
N SER A 218 10.04 -10.23 6.72
CA SER A 218 9.13 -10.22 5.57
C SER A 218 9.23 -8.92 4.77
N PHE A 219 9.35 -7.77 5.44
CA PHE A 219 9.58 -6.49 4.78
C PHE A 219 10.98 -6.32 4.19
N ALA A 220 12.00 -6.95 4.78
CA ALA A 220 13.33 -6.98 4.17
C ALA A 220 13.31 -7.74 2.83
N VAL A 221 12.52 -8.81 2.72
CA VAL A 221 12.29 -9.50 1.44
C VAL A 221 11.58 -8.59 0.44
N VAL A 222 10.56 -7.86 0.87
CA VAL A 222 9.90 -6.84 0.02
C VAL A 222 10.89 -5.77 -0.45
N LEU A 223 11.80 -5.32 0.42
CA LEU A 223 12.83 -4.34 0.07
C LEU A 223 13.70 -4.83 -1.10
N VAL A 224 14.13 -6.09 -1.05
CA VAL A 224 14.90 -6.72 -2.15
C VAL A 224 14.07 -6.74 -3.43
N PHE A 225 12.79 -7.11 -3.35
CA PHE A 225 11.90 -7.12 -4.51
C PHE A 225 11.66 -5.73 -5.10
N VAL A 226 11.52 -4.70 -4.26
CA VAL A 226 11.41 -3.30 -4.73
C VAL A 226 12.69 -2.87 -5.43
N ILE A 227 13.88 -3.24 -4.93
CA ILE A 227 15.15 -2.88 -5.57
C ILE A 227 15.29 -3.52 -6.96
N ILE A 228 14.86 -4.78 -7.11
CA ILE A 228 15.03 -5.56 -8.35
C ILE A 228 13.96 -5.22 -9.39
N PHE A 229 12.68 -5.17 -8.98
CA PHE A 229 11.56 -5.13 -9.93
C PHE A 229 11.04 -3.72 -10.19
N MET A 230 11.26 -2.77 -9.28
CA MET A 230 10.77 -1.41 -9.45
C MET A 230 11.78 -0.53 -10.22
N PRO A 231 11.40 0.03 -11.38
CA PRO A 231 12.25 0.93 -12.16
C PRO A 231 12.40 2.31 -11.52
#